data_AF-A0A259MGZ2-F1
#
_entry.id   AF-A0A259MGZ2-F1
#
_cell.length_a   1.000
_cell.length_b   1.000
_cell.length_c   1.000
_cell.angle_alpha   90.00
_cell.angle_beta   90.00
_cell.angle_gamma   90.00
#
_symmetry.space_group_name_H-M   'P 1'
#
loop_
_entity.id
_entity.type
_entity.pdbx_description
1 polymer ?
#
loop_
_entity_poly.entity_id
_entity_poly.type
_entity_poly.pdbx_seq_one_letter_code
_entity_poly.pdbx_strand_id
1 'polypeptide(L)'
;MRAFLSVTRLVSIWERLRGSFWFLPSLMAAGAVILSFAAVQLDAAMEADAYGRFEFIYLFGPEGARAILSAVATSMITVAGLTFSITMLTLQLASSQFGPRLLRNFMRDRGNQLVLGTFISTFVYCLLVLRTVKGVEGSSFVPHLAVAIGVVLAVAGLAVLIYFIHHTASSIRIETLLASLADETAATIDRLFPERLGDEEPATDVEPPEFDQGYVIRPKASGYVQSVDSAALLRLATEEDLIVSVVTRPGSFVTERDVLLRVLAATSLPEDQTDALRSTLIVGIERTPYQDLDFSVRRIVEIAQRALSPGINDPTTALYCIDRLREALVRLAERRTPSSYRHDDEGRLRIVAEPVSFEAVAVGAFAAVAHYAGSDTDVLEALAPVLDAVIAAAEGKDRARLVGLRRSLRERLSDAR
;
A
#
# COMPACT_ATOMS: atom_id res chain seq x y z
N MET A 1 -10.89 -27.35 15.81
CA MET A 1 -11.26 -25.93 15.63
C MET A 1 -10.17 -25.02 16.21
N ARG A 2 -8.99 -24.98 15.57
CA ARG A 2 -7.94 -23.98 15.86
C ARG A 2 -7.74 -23.17 14.60
N ALA A 3 -8.59 -22.16 14.40
CA ALA A 3 -8.36 -21.15 13.38
C ALA A 3 -7.18 -20.28 13.85
N PHE A 4 -5.97 -20.80 13.71
CA PHE A 4 -4.77 -19.98 13.84
C PHE A 4 -4.81 -18.97 12.69
N LEU A 5 -5.23 -17.75 13.00
CA LEU A 5 -5.07 -16.60 12.12
C LEU A 5 -3.58 -16.51 11.79
N SER A 6 -3.19 -16.96 10.60
CA SER A 6 -1.81 -16.81 10.15
C SER A 6 -1.45 -15.32 10.18
N VAL A 7 -0.21 -15.00 10.58
CA VAL A 7 0.28 -13.62 10.66
C VAL A 7 0.00 -12.88 9.35
N THR A 8 0.06 -13.57 8.21
CA THR A 8 -0.25 -13.02 6.88
C THR A 8 -1.72 -12.63 6.70
N ARG A 9 -2.67 -13.37 7.29
CA ARG A 9 -4.09 -12.95 7.30
C ARG A 9 -4.29 -11.72 8.17
N LEU A 10 -3.69 -11.67 9.36
CA LEU A 10 -3.73 -10.50 10.24
C LEU A 10 -3.09 -9.28 9.56
N VAL A 11 -1.93 -9.45 8.92
CA VAL A 11 -1.26 -8.40 8.14
C VAL A 11 -2.12 -7.96 6.97
N SER A 12 -2.74 -8.87 6.20
CA SER A 12 -3.59 -8.47 5.07
C SER A 12 -4.88 -7.77 5.52
N ILE A 13 -5.50 -8.22 6.62
CA ILE A 13 -6.67 -7.56 7.22
C ILE A 13 -6.27 -6.19 7.76
N TRP A 14 -5.15 -6.11 8.46
CA TRP A 14 -4.60 -4.86 8.98
C TRP A 14 -4.24 -3.88 7.86
N GLU A 15 -3.68 -4.36 6.74
CA GLU A 15 -3.41 -3.58 5.56
C GLU A 15 -4.69 -3.10 4.86
N ARG A 16 -5.76 -3.90 4.87
CA ARG A 16 -7.08 -3.51 4.37
C ARG A 16 -7.72 -2.44 5.27
N LEU A 17 -7.62 -2.60 6.59
CA LEU A 17 -8.15 -1.65 7.58
C LEU A 17 -7.37 -0.32 7.57
N ARG A 18 -6.03 -0.36 7.64
CA ARG A 18 -5.17 0.81 7.42
C ARG A 18 -5.34 1.40 6.02
N GLY A 19 -5.77 0.57 5.07
CA GLY A 19 -6.05 0.98 3.71
C GLY A 19 -7.36 1.75 3.54
N SER A 20 -8.23 1.73 4.55
CA SER A 20 -9.51 2.42 4.51
C SER A 20 -9.35 3.90 4.83
N PHE A 21 -9.88 4.75 3.95
CA PHE A 21 -9.92 6.20 4.10
C PHE A 21 -10.59 6.66 5.40
N TRP A 22 -11.55 5.89 5.92
CA TRP A 22 -12.37 6.27 7.08
C TRP A 22 -11.88 5.75 8.42
N PHE A 23 -10.91 4.83 8.43
CA PHE A 23 -10.51 4.16 9.65
C PHE A 23 -9.88 5.12 10.66
N LEU A 24 -8.86 5.88 10.25
CA LEU A 24 -8.20 6.86 11.13
C LEU A 24 -9.14 8.03 11.53
N PRO A 25 -9.91 8.66 10.61
CA PRO A 25 -10.89 9.68 11.00
C PRO A 25 -11.92 9.19 12.03
N SER A 26 -12.42 7.96 11.89
CA SER A 26 -13.39 7.39 12.82
C SER A 26 -12.79 7.16 14.21
N LEU A 27 -11.53 6.70 14.26
CA LEU A 27 -10.81 6.53 15.53
C LEU A 27 -10.56 7.87 16.23
N MET A 28 -10.16 8.91 15.47
CA MET A 28 -9.96 10.26 16.01
C MET A 28 -11.29 10.84 16.52
N ALA A 29 -12.39 10.66 15.79
CA ALA A 29 -13.70 11.11 16.20
C ALA A 29 -14.16 10.42 17.50
N ALA A 30 -13.95 9.10 17.61
CA ALA A 30 -14.20 8.37 18.86
C ALA A 30 -13.34 8.91 20.02
N GLY A 31 -12.06 9.22 19.76
CA GLY A 31 -11.18 9.88 20.72
C GLY A 31 -11.69 11.26 21.15
N ALA A 32 -12.20 12.07 20.23
CA ALA A 32 -12.82 13.37 20.53
C ALA A 32 -14.09 13.26 21.37
N VAL A 33 -14.91 12.22 21.15
CA VAL A 33 -16.06 11.92 22.01
C VAL A 33 -15.58 11.67 23.43
N ILE A 34 -14.61 10.77 23.63
CA ILE A 34 -14.04 10.47 24.95
C ILE A 34 -13.44 11.72 25.59
N LEU A 35 -12.67 12.49 24.83
CA LEU A 35 -12.05 13.74 25.30
C LEU A 35 -13.11 14.77 25.75
N SER A 36 -14.22 14.89 25.02
CA SER A 36 -15.30 15.82 25.38
C SER A 36 -15.94 15.47 26.72
N PHE A 37 -16.24 14.19 26.96
CA PHE A 37 -16.78 13.74 28.24
C PHE A 37 -15.76 13.90 29.36
N ALA A 38 -14.50 13.52 29.12
CA ALA A 38 -13.44 13.64 30.11
C ALA A 38 -13.20 15.11 30.52
N ALA A 39 -13.12 16.02 29.55
CA ALA A 39 -12.92 17.45 29.81
C ALA A 39 -14.08 18.04 30.65
N VAL A 40 -15.33 17.73 30.28
CA VAL A 40 -16.52 18.21 31.01
C VAL A 40 -16.61 17.63 32.42
N GLN A 41 -16.29 16.35 32.60
CA GLN A 41 -16.28 15.72 33.93
C GLN A 41 -15.18 16.30 34.81
N LEU A 42 -14.02 16.64 34.24
CA LEU A 42 -12.92 17.25 34.96
C LEU A 42 -13.26 18.70 35.37
N ASP A 43 -13.88 19.47 34.46
CA ASP A 43 -14.46 20.79 34.78
C ASP A 43 -15.50 20.71 35.93
N ALA A 44 -16.34 19.67 35.94
CA ALA A 44 -17.34 19.48 36.99
C ALA A 44 -16.75 19.03 38.34
N ALA A 45 -15.60 18.37 38.33
CA ALA A 45 -14.92 17.87 39.53
C ALA A 45 -13.98 18.90 40.17
N MET A 46 -13.57 19.93 39.44
CA MET A 46 -12.73 21.01 39.96
C MET A 46 -13.58 21.98 40.81
N GLU A 47 -13.17 22.23 42.05
CA GLU A 47 -13.82 23.20 42.95
C GLU A 47 -13.46 24.65 42.59
N ALA A 48 -14.35 25.58 42.96
CA ALA A 48 -14.27 27.02 42.71
C ALA A 48 -12.90 27.68 43.03
N ASP A 49 -12.17 27.15 44.01
CA ASP A 49 -10.90 27.71 44.49
C ASP A 49 -9.66 27.31 43.67
N ALA A 50 -9.74 26.27 42.82
CA ALA A 50 -8.64 25.91 41.92
C ALA A 50 -8.48 26.91 40.75
N TYR A 51 -9.48 27.78 40.53
CA TYR A 51 -9.64 28.60 39.33
C TYR A 51 -8.88 29.92 39.33
N GLY A 52 -8.41 30.40 40.49
CA GLY A 52 -7.69 31.68 40.59
C GLY A 52 -6.29 31.71 39.94
N ARG A 53 -5.73 30.56 39.55
CA ARG A 53 -4.39 30.49 38.91
C ARG A 53 -4.41 30.58 37.38
N PHE A 54 -5.57 30.49 36.73
CA PHE A 54 -5.70 30.45 35.28
C PHE A 54 -6.74 31.46 34.77
N GLU A 55 -6.58 32.73 35.16
CA GLU A 55 -7.49 33.83 34.82
C GLU A 55 -7.72 34.00 33.29
N PHE A 56 -6.73 33.63 32.46
CA PHE A 56 -6.84 33.62 30.99
C PHE A 56 -7.85 32.60 30.43
N ILE A 57 -8.16 31.53 31.18
CA ILE A 57 -9.10 30.48 30.74
C ILE A 57 -10.57 30.88 31.01
N TYR A 58 -10.81 31.84 31.91
CA TYR A 58 -12.13 32.18 32.46
C TYR A 58 -12.75 33.48 31.89
N LEU A 59 -12.34 33.91 30.69
CA LEU A 59 -12.81 35.17 30.07
C LEU A 59 -14.25 35.15 29.50
N PHE A 60 -14.86 33.97 29.30
CA PHE A 60 -16.12 33.85 28.56
C PHE A 60 -17.29 33.40 29.46
N GLY A 61 -18.35 34.21 29.51
CA GLY A 61 -19.64 33.78 30.04
C GLY A 61 -20.31 32.68 29.18
N PRO A 62 -21.45 32.10 29.63
CA PRO A 62 -22.13 31.02 28.91
C PRO A 62 -22.43 31.34 27.45
N GLU A 63 -22.82 32.57 27.15
CA GLU A 63 -23.08 33.01 25.77
C GLU A 63 -21.80 33.06 24.92
N GLY A 64 -20.70 33.58 25.49
CA GLY A 64 -19.40 33.62 24.81
C GLY A 64 -18.86 32.22 24.51
N ALA A 65 -18.97 31.30 25.47
CA ALA A 65 -18.60 29.91 25.30
C ALA A 65 -19.41 29.23 24.18
N ARG A 66 -20.74 29.43 24.17
CA ARG A 66 -21.60 28.92 23.09
C ARG A 66 -21.25 29.51 21.73
N ALA A 67 -20.99 30.81 21.67
CA ALA A 67 -20.64 31.50 20.43
C ALA A 67 -19.33 30.97 19.85
N ILE A 68 -18.28 30.82 20.67
CA ILE A 68 -16.98 30.28 20.25
C ILE A 68 -17.11 28.82 19.80
N LEU A 69 -17.71 27.96 20.61
CA LEU A 69 -17.87 26.54 20.27
C LEU A 69 -18.71 26.36 19.00
N SER A 70 -19.76 27.15 18.81
CA SER A 70 -20.58 27.12 17.59
C SER A 70 -19.79 27.61 16.37
N ALA A 71 -19.07 28.73 16.49
CA ALA A 71 -18.25 29.26 15.41
C ALA A 71 -17.16 28.26 14.98
N VAL A 72 -16.48 27.63 15.94
CA VAL A 72 -15.48 26.58 15.68
C VAL A 72 -16.14 25.36 15.03
N ALA A 73 -17.27 24.86 15.56
CA ALA A 73 -17.96 23.72 14.98
C ALA A 73 -18.37 23.98 13.53
N THR A 74 -19.02 25.11 13.25
CA THR A 74 -19.43 25.48 11.89
C THR A 74 -18.23 25.65 10.96
N SER A 75 -17.15 26.28 11.41
CA SER A 75 -15.93 26.41 10.62
C SER A 75 -15.31 25.05 10.29
N MET A 76 -15.20 24.14 11.27
CA MET A 76 -14.58 22.83 11.10
C MET A 76 -15.38 21.94 10.14
N ILE A 77 -16.72 21.92 10.21
CA ILE A 77 -17.53 21.13 9.25
C ILE A 77 -17.42 21.68 7.82
N THR A 78 -17.36 23.01 7.66
CA THR A 78 -17.15 23.63 6.35
C THR A 78 -15.77 23.29 5.78
N VAL A 79 -14.71 23.39 6.58
CA VAL A 79 -13.34 23.06 6.13
C VAL A 79 -13.21 21.56 5.87
N ALA A 80 -13.86 20.69 6.65
CA ALA A 80 -13.92 19.25 6.36
C ALA A 80 -14.58 18.96 5.00
N GLY A 81 -15.68 19.65 4.69
CA GLY A 81 -16.35 19.56 3.39
C GLY A 81 -15.45 20.01 2.24
N LEU A 82 -14.78 21.16 2.38
CA LEU A 82 -13.83 21.66 1.38
C LEU A 82 -12.65 20.68 1.17
N THR A 83 -12.11 20.15 2.26
CA THR A 83 -11.02 19.16 2.24
C THR A 83 -11.44 17.91 1.47
N PHE A 84 -12.65 17.41 1.72
CA PHE A 84 -13.20 16.25 1.00
C PHE A 84 -13.36 16.55 -0.49
N SER A 85 -13.91 17.72 -0.86
CA SER A 85 -14.04 18.14 -2.25
C SER A 85 -12.71 18.26 -2.98
N ILE A 86 -11.70 18.89 -2.37
CA ILE A 86 -10.35 19.02 -2.95
C ILE A 86 -9.68 17.65 -3.08
N THR A 87 -9.84 16.76 -2.10
CA THR A 87 -9.31 15.39 -2.14
C THR A 87 -9.93 14.61 -3.31
N MET A 88 -11.25 14.72 -3.48
CA MET A 88 -11.95 14.05 -4.58
C MET A 88 -11.56 14.61 -5.96
N LEU A 89 -11.39 15.93 -6.08
CA LEU A 89 -10.90 16.57 -7.29
C LEU A 89 -9.47 16.11 -7.62
N THR A 90 -8.61 16.05 -6.61
CA THR A 90 -7.24 15.57 -6.74
C THR A 90 -7.20 14.12 -7.21
N LEU A 91 -8.06 13.27 -6.64
CA LEU A 91 -8.23 11.89 -7.03
C LEU A 91 -8.67 11.75 -8.50
N GLN A 92 -9.61 12.60 -8.92
CA GLN A 92 -10.07 12.64 -10.31
C GLN A 92 -8.96 13.04 -11.28
N LEU A 93 -8.17 14.07 -10.95
CA LEU A 93 -7.03 14.53 -11.74
C LEU A 93 -5.93 13.46 -11.82
N ALA A 94 -5.61 12.82 -10.70
CA ALA A 94 -4.63 11.73 -10.69
C ALA A 94 -5.08 10.53 -11.54
N SER A 95 -6.37 10.18 -11.48
CA SER A 95 -6.94 9.11 -12.30
C SER A 95 -6.87 9.43 -13.80
N SER A 96 -7.16 10.68 -14.17
CA SER A 96 -7.16 11.12 -15.57
C SER A 96 -5.75 11.31 -16.11
N GLN A 97 -4.78 11.71 -15.28
CA GLN A 97 -3.41 11.93 -15.73
C GLN A 97 -2.55 10.66 -15.66
N PHE A 98 -2.66 9.87 -14.59
CA PHE A 98 -1.72 8.79 -14.27
C PHE A 98 -2.34 7.39 -14.29
N GLY A 99 -3.68 7.29 -14.30
CA GLY A 99 -4.41 6.04 -14.44
C GLY A 99 -5.12 5.58 -13.15
N PRO A 100 -6.20 4.80 -13.28
CA PRO A 100 -7.09 4.46 -12.16
C PRO A 100 -6.44 3.56 -11.11
N ARG A 101 -5.34 2.88 -11.43
CA ARG A 101 -4.68 1.97 -10.48
C ARG A 101 -3.90 2.69 -9.38
N LEU A 102 -3.67 4.00 -9.54
CA LEU A 102 -3.00 4.85 -8.56
C LEU A 102 -3.97 5.48 -7.54
N LEU A 103 -5.29 5.34 -7.77
CA LEU A 103 -6.34 5.81 -6.86
C LEU A 103 -6.15 5.27 -5.42
N ARG A 104 -5.64 4.03 -5.31
CA ARG A 104 -5.42 3.38 -4.02
C ARG A 104 -4.37 4.09 -3.16
N ASN A 105 -3.36 4.70 -3.77
CA ASN A 105 -2.31 5.41 -3.02
C ASN A 105 -2.87 6.69 -2.39
N PHE A 106 -3.73 7.41 -3.12
CA PHE A 106 -4.41 8.61 -2.61
C PHE A 106 -5.41 8.30 -1.49
N MET A 107 -6.14 7.18 -1.57
CA MET A 107 -7.07 6.75 -0.52
C MET A 107 -6.36 6.26 0.75
N ARG A 108 -5.11 5.78 0.60
CA ARG A 108 -4.23 5.33 1.69
C ARG A 108 -3.41 6.46 2.32
N ASP A 109 -3.55 7.68 1.81
CA ASP A 109 -2.77 8.82 2.26
C ASP A 109 -3.12 9.20 3.70
N ARG A 110 -2.16 8.96 4.61
CA ARG A 110 -2.31 9.27 6.04
C ARG A 110 -2.42 10.78 6.29
N GLY A 111 -1.84 11.62 5.44
CA GLY A 111 -1.98 13.08 5.54
C GLY A 111 -3.44 13.49 5.37
N ASN A 112 -4.10 13.02 4.32
CA ASN A 112 -5.52 13.30 4.07
C ASN A 112 -6.42 12.74 5.18
N GLN A 113 -6.13 11.52 5.66
CA GLN A 113 -6.86 10.91 6.77
C GLN A 113 -6.71 11.70 8.09
N LEU A 114 -5.50 12.17 8.40
CA LEU A 114 -5.23 12.99 9.59
C LEU A 114 -5.95 14.34 9.52
N VAL A 115 -5.92 14.99 8.36
CA VAL A 115 -6.57 16.29 8.13
C VAL A 115 -8.08 16.17 8.31
N LEU A 116 -8.71 15.23 7.59
CA LEU A 116 -10.15 15.00 7.69
C LEU A 116 -10.55 14.56 9.11
N GLY A 117 -9.77 13.66 9.71
CA GLY A 117 -9.96 13.21 11.08
C GLY A 117 -9.89 14.36 12.07
N THR A 118 -8.95 15.29 11.93
CA THR A 118 -8.81 16.47 12.81
C THR A 118 -10.05 17.35 12.74
N PHE A 119 -10.51 17.72 11.54
CA PHE A 119 -11.66 18.61 11.40
C PHE A 119 -12.96 17.97 11.90
N ILE A 120 -13.20 16.69 11.57
CA ILE A 120 -14.37 15.95 12.07
C ILE A 120 -14.31 15.81 13.60
N SER A 121 -13.14 15.51 14.15
CA SER A 121 -12.95 15.35 15.60
C SER A 121 -13.18 16.65 16.35
N THR A 122 -12.61 17.76 15.89
CA THR A 122 -12.83 19.09 16.50
C THR A 122 -14.30 19.51 16.40
N PHE A 123 -14.96 19.23 15.27
CA PHE A 123 -16.40 19.47 15.12
C PHE A 123 -17.23 18.67 16.13
N VAL A 124 -17.02 17.36 16.23
CA VAL A 124 -17.74 16.48 17.17
C VAL A 124 -17.47 16.90 18.61
N TYR A 125 -16.21 17.19 18.95
CA TYR A 125 -15.82 17.70 20.26
C TYR A 125 -16.60 18.97 20.62
N CYS A 126 -16.56 19.98 19.75
CA CYS A 126 -17.24 21.25 20.01
C CYS A 126 -18.77 21.10 20.14
N LEU A 127 -19.41 20.24 19.34
CA LEU A 127 -20.85 19.97 19.47
C LEU A 127 -21.20 19.30 20.81
N LEU A 128 -20.40 18.34 21.25
CA LEU A 128 -20.65 17.63 22.51
C LEU A 128 -20.43 18.53 23.72
N VAL A 129 -19.39 19.36 23.71
CA VAL A 129 -19.16 20.36 24.76
C VAL A 129 -20.27 21.43 24.73
N LEU A 130 -20.67 21.90 23.55
CA LEU A 130 -21.74 22.91 23.40
C LEU A 130 -23.04 22.48 24.07
N ARG A 131 -23.42 21.20 23.96
CA ARG A 131 -24.60 20.62 24.62
C ARG A 131 -24.58 20.76 26.15
N THR A 132 -23.40 20.86 26.76
CA THR A 132 -23.24 20.87 28.22
C THR A 132 -23.30 22.28 28.83
N VAL A 133 -23.18 23.33 28.01
CA VAL A 133 -23.21 24.73 28.46
C VAL A 133 -24.62 25.12 28.89
N LYS A 134 -24.85 25.29 30.21
CA LYS A 134 -26.15 25.67 30.79
C LYS A 134 -26.14 27.14 31.19
N GLY A 135 -27.24 27.83 30.88
CA GLY A 135 -27.44 29.24 31.21
C GLY A 135 -28.93 29.50 31.36
N VAL A 136 -29.50 29.07 32.49
CA VAL A 136 -30.87 29.37 32.90
C VAL A 136 -30.83 29.74 34.37
N GLU A 137 -31.68 30.70 34.75
CA GLU A 137 -31.79 31.29 36.10
C GLU A 137 -31.66 30.23 37.21
N GLY A 138 -30.56 30.29 37.96
CA GLY A 138 -30.30 29.46 39.15
C GLY A 138 -29.10 28.52 39.06
N SER A 139 -28.63 28.12 37.87
CA SER A 139 -27.35 27.39 37.73
C SER A 139 -26.67 27.65 36.38
N SER A 140 -25.63 28.48 36.41
CA SER A 140 -24.74 28.69 35.25
C SER A 140 -23.62 27.66 35.32
N PHE A 141 -23.52 26.80 34.32
CA PHE A 141 -22.40 25.86 34.19
C PHE A 141 -21.74 26.05 32.84
N VAL A 142 -20.47 26.45 32.87
CA VAL A 142 -19.61 26.62 31.70
C VAL A 142 -18.36 25.77 31.92
N PRO A 143 -18.12 24.76 31.07
CA PRO A 143 -16.92 23.94 31.16
C PRO A 143 -15.75 24.69 30.51
N HIS A 144 -15.09 25.55 31.28
CA HIS A 144 -14.07 26.47 30.76
C HIS A 144 -12.84 25.74 30.22
N LEU A 145 -12.39 24.66 30.87
CA LEU A 145 -11.31 23.82 30.35
C LEU A 145 -11.72 23.19 29.02
N ALA A 146 -12.94 22.66 28.93
CA ALA A 146 -13.43 22.05 27.70
C ALA A 146 -13.51 23.08 26.55
N VAL A 147 -13.94 24.32 26.83
CA VAL A 147 -13.95 25.43 25.86
C VAL A 147 -12.52 25.77 25.42
N ALA A 148 -11.58 25.89 26.37
CA ALA A 148 -10.17 26.19 26.05
C ALA A 148 -9.52 25.11 25.18
N ILE A 149 -9.77 23.83 25.47
CA ILE A 149 -9.34 22.71 24.61
C ILE A 149 -9.94 22.86 23.20
N GLY A 150 -11.22 23.24 23.09
CA GLY A 150 -11.87 23.49 21.80
C GLY A 150 -11.18 24.60 20.99
N VAL A 151 -10.78 25.69 21.64
CA VAL A 151 -10.02 26.77 21.01
C VAL A 151 -8.63 26.29 20.57
N VAL A 152 -7.93 25.53 21.42
CA VAL A 152 -6.63 24.94 21.06
C VAL A 152 -6.75 24.00 19.85
N LEU A 153 -7.78 23.15 19.82
CA LEU A 153 -8.09 22.28 18.68
C LEU A 153 -8.40 23.07 17.41
N ALA A 154 -9.07 24.23 17.53
CA ALA A 154 -9.34 25.12 16.40
C ALA A 154 -8.04 25.74 15.84
N VAL A 155 -7.15 26.23 16.71
CA VAL A 155 -5.85 26.78 16.32
C VAL A 155 -4.97 25.70 15.69
N ALA A 156 -4.94 24.49 16.27
CA ALA A 156 -4.26 23.34 15.67
C ALA A 156 -4.88 22.98 14.30
N GLY A 157 -6.20 23.09 14.16
CA GLY A 157 -6.90 22.93 12.89
C GLY A 157 -6.41 23.87 11.79
N LEU A 158 -6.08 25.12 12.13
CA LEU A 158 -5.49 26.06 11.16
C LEU A 158 -4.11 25.59 10.68
N ALA A 159 -3.26 25.10 11.58
CA ALA A 159 -1.96 24.55 11.20
C ALA A 159 -2.12 23.29 10.31
N VAL A 160 -3.09 22.43 10.64
CA VAL A 160 -3.43 21.24 9.85
C VAL A 160 -3.98 21.62 8.47
N LEU A 161 -4.72 22.73 8.35
CA LEU A 161 -5.18 23.26 7.06
C LEU A 161 -4.01 23.74 6.19
N ILE A 162 -3.05 24.47 6.76
CA ILE A 162 -1.84 24.90 6.03
C ILE A 162 -1.04 23.67 5.56
N TYR A 163 -0.89 22.68 6.44
CA TYR A 163 -0.30 21.39 6.10
C TYR A 163 -1.06 20.72 4.95
N PHE A 164 -2.39 20.66 5.00
CA PHE A 164 -3.22 20.04 3.96
C PHE A 164 -2.98 20.68 2.59
N ILE A 165 -2.96 22.01 2.50
CA ILE A 165 -2.73 22.72 1.24
C ILE A 165 -1.37 22.34 0.64
N HIS A 166 -0.31 22.36 1.46
CA HIS A 166 1.02 21.96 1.02
C HIS A 166 1.08 20.49 0.62
N HIS A 167 0.50 19.61 1.44
CA HIS A 167 0.46 18.17 1.24
C HIS A 167 -0.26 17.81 -0.06
N THR A 168 -1.48 18.30 -0.28
CA THR A 168 -2.22 18.08 -1.52
C THR A 168 -1.46 18.60 -2.74
N ALA A 169 -0.94 19.83 -2.70
CA ALA A 169 -0.16 20.38 -3.82
C ALA A 169 1.10 19.56 -4.12
N SER A 170 1.74 19.00 -3.09
CA SER A 170 2.92 18.14 -3.24
C SER A 170 2.61 16.73 -3.74
N SER A 171 1.45 16.19 -3.37
CA SER A 171 1.01 14.83 -3.73
C SER A 171 0.60 14.70 -5.20
N ILE A 172 0.23 15.81 -5.83
CA ILE A 172 -0.15 15.86 -7.26
C ILE A 172 1.09 15.81 -8.17
N ARG A 173 2.26 16.22 -7.67
CA ARG A 173 3.50 16.22 -8.46
C ARG A 173 3.91 14.80 -8.84
N ILE A 174 4.20 14.61 -10.12
CA ILE A 174 4.53 13.31 -10.68
C ILE A 174 5.82 12.75 -10.08
N GLU A 175 6.77 13.62 -9.75
CA GLU A 175 8.04 13.25 -9.12
C GLU A 175 7.81 12.64 -7.74
N THR A 176 6.91 13.22 -6.94
CA THR A 176 6.55 12.68 -5.61
C THR A 176 5.88 11.32 -5.75
N LEU A 177 4.95 11.18 -6.70
CA LEU A 177 4.24 9.93 -6.95
C LEU A 177 5.19 8.83 -7.45
N LEU A 178 6.07 9.14 -8.39
CA LEU A 178 7.07 8.21 -8.91
C LEU A 178 8.09 7.80 -7.85
N ALA A 179 8.56 8.74 -7.01
CA ALA A 179 9.41 8.41 -5.88
C ALA A 179 8.71 7.44 -4.90
N SER A 180 7.45 7.69 -4.57
CA SER A 180 6.69 6.79 -3.69
C SER A 180 6.50 5.39 -4.30
N LEU A 181 6.25 5.29 -5.61
CA LEU A 181 6.16 4.00 -6.30
C LEU A 181 7.52 3.28 -6.35
N ALA A 182 8.61 4.02 -6.53
CA ALA A 182 9.97 3.48 -6.49
C ALA A 182 10.30 2.92 -5.10
N ASP A 183 9.98 3.67 -4.03
CA ASP A 183 10.17 3.22 -2.64
C ASP A 183 9.35 1.96 -2.34
N GLU A 184 8.09 1.90 -2.77
CA GLU A 184 7.25 0.70 -2.60
C GLU A 184 7.80 -0.49 -3.40
N THR A 185 8.29 -0.25 -4.62
CA THR A 185 8.91 -1.28 -5.45
C THR A 185 10.20 -1.80 -4.84
N ALA A 186 11.06 -0.90 -4.33
CA ALA A 186 12.27 -1.24 -3.61
C ALA A 186 11.97 -2.09 -2.35
N ALA A 187 10.96 -1.71 -1.56
CA ALA A 187 10.53 -2.48 -0.40
C ALA A 187 9.99 -3.87 -0.79
N THR A 188 9.31 -3.99 -1.93
CA THR A 188 8.87 -5.29 -2.48
C THR A 188 10.07 -6.13 -2.92
N ILE A 189 11.07 -5.53 -3.59
CA ILE A 189 12.32 -6.21 -3.97
C ILE A 189 13.03 -6.72 -2.71
N ASP A 190 13.21 -5.89 -1.69
CA ASP A 190 13.89 -6.31 -0.45
C ASP A 190 13.17 -7.44 0.27
N ARG A 191 11.83 -7.45 0.23
CA ARG A 191 11.01 -8.49 0.85
C ARG A 191 11.07 -9.82 0.10
N LEU A 192 11.07 -9.78 -1.23
CA LEU A 192 11.03 -10.98 -2.08
C LEU A 192 12.43 -11.52 -2.41
N PHE A 193 13.43 -10.64 -2.40
CA PHE A 193 14.83 -10.90 -2.78
C PHE A 193 15.79 -10.29 -1.73
N PRO A 194 15.78 -10.81 -0.48
CA PRO A 194 16.64 -10.28 0.58
C PRO A 194 18.13 -10.56 0.28
N GLU A 195 19.02 -9.63 0.69
CA GLU A 195 20.48 -9.70 0.44
C GLU A 195 21.16 -10.93 1.04
N ARG A 196 20.54 -11.47 2.10
CA ARG A 196 21.01 -12.59 2.90
C ARG A 196 19.88 -13.61 3.03
N LEU A 197 19.54 -14.27 1.93
CA LEU A 197 19.20 -15.69 2.08
C LEU A 197 20.49 -16.35 2.60
N GLY A 198 20.39 -17.25 3.57
CA GLY A 198 21.56 -17.96 4.09
C GLY A 198 22.33 -18.65 2.96
N ASP A 199 23.38 -19.38 3.30
CA ASP A 199 24.10 -20.24 2.34
C ASP A 199 23.16 -21.37 1.85
N GLU A 200 22.09 -21.03 1.13
CA GLU A 200 21.29 -21.96 0.35
C GLU A 200 22.22 -22.41 -0.76
N GLU A 201 22.68 -23.66 -0.64
CA GLU A 201 23.44 -24.32 -1.70
C GLU A 201 22.66 -24.17 -3.02
N PRO A 202 23.36 -23.89 -4.14
CA PRO A 202 22.72 -23.87 -5.44
C PRO A 202 21.93 -25.16 -5.61
N ALA A 203 20.74 -25.05 -6.20
CA ALA A 203 19.81 -26.15 -6.42
C ALA A 203 20.58 -27.46 -6.60
N THR A 204 20.55 -28.32 -5.57
CA THR A 204 21.02 -29.68 -5.71
C THR A 204 20.29 -30.29 -6.91
N ASP A 205 20.94 -31.18 -7.65
CA ASP A 205 20.37 -31.96 -8.78
C ASP A 205 19.21 -32.89 -8.32
N VAL A 206 18.34 -32.42 -7.43
CA VAL A 206 17.10 -33.08 -7.04
C VAL A 206 16.14 -32.88 -8.19
N GLU A 207 15.91 -33.96 -8.91
CA GLU A 207 14.85 -34.05 -9.89
C GLU A 207 13.52 -33.72 -9.18
N PRO A 208 12.75 -32.72 -9.67
CA PRO A 208 11.54 -32.31 -9.01
C PRO A 208 10.57 -33.51 -8.91
N PRO A 209 9.91 -33.73 -7.76
CA PRO A 209 8.95 -34.81 -7.61
C PRO A 209 7.86 -34.73 -8.69
N GLU A 210 7.41 -35.86 -9.22
CA GLU A 210 6.28 -35.89 -10.14
C GLU A 210 4.97 -35.61 -9.38
N PHE A 211 4.39 -34.42 -9.59
CA PHE A 211 3.13 -34.00 -8.94
C PHE A 211 1.86 -34.47 -9.68
N ASP A 212 1.99 -35.28 -10.73
CA ASP A 212 0.86 -35.70 -11.57
C ASP A 212 -0.15 -36.58 -10.81
N GLN A 213 0.31 -37.31 -9.79
CA GLN A 213 -0.52 -38.12 -8.91
C GLN A 213 -0.91 -37.42 -7.60
N GLY A 214 -0.51 -36.15 -7.43
CA GLY A 214 -0.76 -35.38 -6.20
C GLY A 214 -2.18 -34.84 -6.07
N TYR A 215 -2.59 -34.56 -4.83
CA TYR A 215 -3.82 -33.85 -4.54
C TYR A 215 -3.79 -32.42 -5.09
N VAL A 216 -4.91 -31.97 -5.63
CA VAL A 216 -5.06 -30.64 -6.24
C VAL A 216 -5.90 -29.74 -5.35
N ILE A 217 -5.34 -28.63 -4.92
CA ILE A 217 -6.05 -27.61 -4.15
C ILE A 217 -6.45 -26.46 -5.08
N ARG A 218 -7.76 -26.23 -5.17
CA ARG A 218 -8.37 -25.19 -6.01
C ARG A 218 -8.83 -23.99 -5.18
N PRO A 219 -8.92 -22.78 -5.75
CA PRO A 219 -9.45 -21.62 -5.03
C PRO A 219 -10.97 -21.77 -4.81
N LYS A 220 -11.50 -21.13 -3.76
CA LYS A 220 -12.95 -21.10 -3.47
C LYS A 220 -13.70 -20.04 -4.28
N ALA A 221 -12.99 -19.10 -4.90
CA ALA A 221 -13.56 -18.01 -5.67
C ALA A 221 -12.54 -17.54 -6.72
N SER A 222 -13.05 -16.93 -7.79
CA SER A 222 -12.21 -16.34 -8.84
C SER A 222 -11.60 -15.01 -8.39
N GLY A 223 -10.37 -14.71 -8.81
CA GLY A 223 -9.69 -13.46 -8.49
C GLY A 223 -8.18 -13.53 -8.74
N TYR A 224 -7.45 -12.54 -8.23
CA TYR A 224 -6.00 -12.50 -8.25
C TYR A 224 -5.41 -13.11 -6.99
N VAL A 225 -4.39 -13.94 -7.13
CA VAL A 225 -3.55 -14.36 -6.00
C VAL A 225 -2.81 -13.12 -5.48
N GLN A 226 -3.08 -12.72 -4.25
CA GLN A 226 -2.51 -11.51 -3.62
C GLN A 226 -1.26 -11.84 -2.81
N SER A 227 -1.28 -12.97 -2.11
CA SER A 227 -0.14 -13.42 -1.32
C SER A 227 -0.13 -14.93 -1.07
N VAL A 228 1.07 -15.44 -0.82
CA VAL A 228 1.37 -16.79 -0.35
C VAL A 228 2.11 -16.66 0.99
N ASP A 229 1.56 -17.24 2.04
CA ASP A 229 2.20 -17.34 3.35
C ASP A 229 3.19 -18.52 3.33
N SER A 230 4.38 -18.29 2.79
CA SER A 230 5.41 -19.33 2.65
C SER A 230 5.79 -19.97 3.99
N ALA A 231 5.78 -19.21 5.08
CA ALA A 231 6.10 -19.72 6.41
C ALA A 231 5.00 -20.64 6.95
N ALA A 232 3.73 -20.25 6.80
CA ALA A 232 2.62 -21.12 7.18
C ALA A 232 2.54 -22.37 6.30
N LEU A 233 2.81 -22.23 5.01
CA LEU A 233 2.84 -23.36 4.09
C LEU A 233 3.97 -24.34 4.46
N LEU A 234 5.15 -23.84 4.82
CA LEU A 234 6.29 -24.68 5.21
C LEU A 234 6.01 -25.43 6.51
N ARG A 235 5.44 -24.75 7.51
CA ARG A 235 5.04 -25.39 8.76
C ARG A 235 4.02 -26.49 8.53
N LEU A 236 2.94 -26.22 7.77
CA LEU A 236 1.92 -27.23 7.46
C LEU A 236 2.51 -28.41 6.68
N ALA A 237 3.38 -28.13 5.69
CA ALA A 237 4.04 -29.18 4.94
C ALA A 237 5.00 -30.03 5.81
N THR A 238 5.61 -29.44 6.83
CA THR A 238 6.49 -30.15 7.76
C THR A 238 5.70 -30.97 8.79
N GLU A 239 4.68 -30.38 9.41
CA GLU A 239 3.84 -31.01 10.43
C GLU A 239 3.07 -32.23 9.89
N GLU A 240 2.63 -32.16 8.64
CA GLU A 240 1.79 -33.18 8.00
C GLU A 240 2.58 -34.08 7.02
N ASP A 241 3.92 -33.96 7.01
CA ASP A 241 4.83 -34.69 6.14
C ASP A 241 4.45 -34.66 4.64
N LEU A 242 4.25 -33.44 4.11
CA LEU A 242 3.82 -33.18 2.73
C LEU A 242 4.96 -32.61 1.89
N ILE A 243 4.85 -32.79 0.57
CA ILE A 243 5.60 -32.00 -0.41
C ILE A 243 4.60 -31.20 -1.24
N VAL A 244 4.75 -29.88 -1.25
CA VAL A 244 3.79 -28.97 -1.88
C VAL A 244 4.44 -28.22 -3.03
N SER A 245 3.86 -28.34 -4.23
CA SER A 245 4.17 -27.47 -5.37
C SER A 245 3.19 -26.31 -5.43
N VAL A 246 3.72 -25.09 -5.40
CA VAL A 246 2.96 -23.85 -5.56
C VAL A 246 2.86 -23.54 -7.06
N VAL A 247 1.70 -23.80 -7.64
CA VAL A 247 1.48 -23.71 -9.09
C VAL A 247 1.23 -22.26 -9.55
N THR A 248 0.62 -21.46 -8.68
CA THR A 248 0.23 -20.07 -8.99
C THR A 248 1.07 -19.07 -8.21
N ARG A 249 1.28 -17.90 -8.79
CA ARG A 249 2.10 -16.85 -8.19
C ARG A 249 1.25 -15.63 -7.83
N PRO A 250 1.66 -14.83 -6.83
CA PRO A 250 1.07 -13.52 -6.61
C PRO A 250 1.01 -12.71 -7.92
N GLY A 251 -0.17 -12.16 -8.22
CA GLY A 251 -0.47 -11.46 -9.47
C GLY A 251 -1.20 -12.30 -10.52
N SER A 252 -1.17 -13.62 -10.44
CA SER A 252 -1.92 -14.50 -11.34
C SER A 252 -3.42 -14.40 -11.10
N PHE A 253 -4.21 -14.30 -12.17
CA PHE A 253 -5.65 -14.48 -12.11
C PHE A 253 -5.98 -15.97 -12.09
N VAL A 254 -6.88 -16.38 -11.20
CA VAL A 254 -7.32 -17.76 -11.01
C VAL A 254 -8.84 -17.83 -10.96
N THR A 255 -9.38 -18.93 -11.44
CA THR A 255 -10.79 -19.34 -11.37
C THR A 255 -10.93 -20.55 -10.46
N GLU A 256 -12.16 -20.88 -10.06
CA GLU A 256 -12.46 -22.08 -9.25
C GLU A 256 -12.00 -23.41 -9.90
N ARG A 257 -11.68 -23.40 -11.20
CA ARG A 257 -11.17 -24.57 -11.93
C ARG A 257 -9.65 -24.68 -11.90
N ASP A 258 -8.96 -23.57 -11.66
CA ASP A 258 -7.50 -23.50 -11.66
C ASP A 258 -6.89 -24.12 -10.41
N VAL A 259 -5.61 -24.47 -10.49
CA VAL A 259 -4.86 -25.14 -9.42
C VAL A 259 -4.03 -24.11 -8.67
N LEU A 260 -4.23 -24.00 -7.35
CA LEU A 260 -3.35 -23.21 -6.48
C LEU A 260 -2.11 -23.99 -6.11
N LEU A 261 -2.32 -25.21 -5.59
CA LEU A 261 -1.29 -26.08 -5.04
C LEU A 261 -1.47 -27.51 -5.57
N ARG A 262 -0.35 -28.19 -5.80
CA ARG A 262 -0.29 -29.66 -5.91
C ARG A 262 0.42 -30.22 -4.69
N VAL A 263 -0.13 -31.27 -4.11
CA VAL A 263 0.33 -31.81 -2.82
C VAL A 263 0.59 -33.30 -2.95
N LEU A 264 1.83 -33.72 -2.68
CA LEU A 264 2.17 -35.11 -2.46
C LEU A 264 2.05 -35.40 -0.97
N ALA A 265 1.29 -36.44 -0.65
CA ALA A 265 1.03 -36.90 0.70
C ALA A 265 1.17 -38.42 0.73
N ALA A 266 1.76 -38.98 1.79
CA ALA A 266 1.85 -40.42 1.98
C ALA A 266 0.46 -41.06 2.26
N THR A 267 -0.46 -40.28 2.83
CA THR A 267 -1.81 -40.70 3.20
C THR A 267 -2.87 -39.80 2.56
N SER A 268 -4.14 -40.19 2.68
CA SER A 268 -5.26 -39.36 2.22
C SER A 268 -5.26 -37.99 2.87
N LEU A 269 -5.39 -36.93 2.08
CA LEU A 269 -5.46 -35.55 2.55
C LEU A 269 -6.91 -35.19 2.96
N PRO A 270 -7.25 -35.07 4.25
CA PRO A 270 -8.60 -34.73 4.70
C PRO A 270 -9.00 -33.30 4.29
N GLU A 271 -10.30 -33.03 4.30
CA GLU A 271 -10.84 -31.72 3.92
C GLU A 271 -10.30 -30.58 4.80
N ASP A 272 -10.16 -30.81 6.11
CA ASP A 272 -9.60 -29.83 7.04
C ASP A 272 -8.16 -29.42 6.69
N GLN A 273 -7.32 -30.37 6.27
CA GLN A 273 -5.94 -30.09 5.84
C GLN A 273 -5.92 -29.37 4.49
N THR A 274 -6.81 -29.78 3.57
CA THR A 274 -6.99 -29.11 2.27
C THR A 274 -7.41 -27.65 2.48
N ASP A 275 -8.31 -27.39 3.42
CA ASP A 275 -8.75 -26.04 3.79
C ASP A 275 -7.64 -25.23 4.44
N ALA A 276 -6.84 -25.84 5.32
CA ALA A 276 -5.68 -25.22 5.95
C ALA A 276 -4.62 -24.82 4.90
N LEU A 277 -4.25 -25.72 3.99
CA LEU A 277 -3.31 -25.45 2.91
C LEU A 277 -3.84 -24.35 1.98
N ARG A 278 -5.12 -24.42 1.57
CA ARG A 278 -5.76 -23.35 0.78
C ARG A 278 -5.72 -22.00 1.51
N SER A 279 -5.86 -22.01 2.83
CA SER A 279 -5.89 -20.79 3.66
C SER A 279 -4.57 -20.02 3.69
N THR A 280 -3.47 -20.65 3.28
CA THR A 280 -2.13 -20.04 3.15
C THR A 280 -2.00 -19.11 1.94
N LEU A 281 -2.91 -19.23 0.97
CA LEU A 281 -3.00 -18.33 -0.17
C LEU A 281 -4.19 -17.39 -0.02
N ILE A 282 -3.99 -16.13 -0.37
CA ILE A 282 -5.05 -15.12 -0.37
C ILE A 282 -5.41 -14.81 -1.82
N VAL A 283 -6.67 -15.04 -2.18
CA VAL A 283 -7.24 -14.63 -3.47
C VAL A 283 -8.17 -13.45 -3.23
N GLY A 284 -8.04 -12.39 -4.05
CA GLY A 284 -8.87 -11.20 -3.95
C GLY A 284 -9.19 -10.59 -5.31
N ILE A 285 -10.10 -9.62 -5.33
CA ILE A 285 -10.61 -9.01 -6.59
C ILE A 285 -9.58 -8.18 -7.37
N GLU A 286 -8.49 -7.77 -6.73
CA GLU A 286 -7.46 -6.88 -7.28
C GLU A 286 -6.05 -7.41 -7.00
N ARG A 287 -5.09 -7.06 -7.86
CA ARG A 287 -3.65 -7.28 -7.59
C ARG A 287 -3.17 -6.39 -6.45
N THR A 288 -2.13 -6.83 -5.75
CA THR A 288 -1.51 -6.08 -4.65
C THR A 288 0.00 -6.10 -4.79
N PRO A 289 0.71 -4.97 -4.62
CA PRO A 289 2.16 -4.92 -4.83
C PRO A 289 2.97 -5.68 -3.76
N TYR A 290 2.35 -6.08 -2.64
CA TYR A 290 3.01 -6.64 -1.46
C TYR A 290 3.92 -7.85 -1.76
N GLN A 291 3.49 -8.75 -2.65
CA GLN A 291 4.29 -9.89 -3.13
C GLN A 291 4.31 -9.99 -4.66
N ASP A 292 3.85 -8.94 -5.34
CA ASP A 292 3.71 -8.90 -6.79
C ASP A 292 4.66 -7.84 -7.38
N LEU A 293 5.88 -8.28 -7.67
CA LEU A 293 6.92 -7.41 -8.21
C LEU A 293 6.60 -6.94 -9.63
N ASP A 294 6.02 -7.80 -10.47
CA ASP A 294 5.55 -7.41 -11.81
C ASP A 294 4.55 -6.26 -11.70
N PHE A 295 3.56 -6.36 -10.80
CA PHE A 295 2.60 -5.27 -10.60
C PHE A 295 3.25 -3.99 -10.08
N SER A 296 4.25 -4.12 -9.21
CA SER A 296 4.98 -2.97 -8.67
C SER A 296 5.67 -2.18 -9.78
N VAL A 297 6.45 -2.87 -10.62
CA VAL A 297 7.13 -2.29 -11.79
C VAL A 297 6.13 -1.80 -12.84
N ARG A 298 5.07 -2.57 -13.10
CA ARG A 298 4.09 -2.26 -14.14
C ARG A 298 3.29 -0.99 -13.87
N ARG A 299 3.13 -0.56 -12.62
CA ARG A 299 2.54 0.76 -12.29
C ARG A 299 3.42 1.92 -12.77
N ILE A 300 4.74 1.80 -12.70
CA ILE A 300 5.66 2.81 -13.25
C ILE A 300 5.60 2.79 -14.80
N VAL A 301 5.58 1.59 -15.39
CA VAL A 301 5.45 1.41 -16.85
C VAL A 301 4.13 2.00 -17.37
N GLU A 302 3.02 1.82 -16.65
CA GLU A 302 1.71 2.36 -17.05
C GLU A 302 1.72 3.90 -17.12
N ILE A 303 2.41 4.57 -16.19
CA ILE A 303 2.61 6.02 -16.24
C ILE A 303 3.43 6.41 -17.47
N ALA A 304 4.54 5.71 -17.73
CA ALA A 304 5.38 5.97 -18.91
C ALA A 304 4.59 5.79 -20.21
N GLN A 305 3.83 4.70 -20.36
CA GLN A 305 3.00 4.44 -21.54
C GLN A 305 1.92 5.51 -21.72
N ARG A 306 1.31 5.97 -20.63
CA ARG A 306 0.28 7.00 -20.66
C ARG A 306 0.87 8.36 -21.04
N ALA A 307 2.03 8.70 -20.50
CA ALA A 307 2.77 9.91 -20.84
C ALA A 307 3.17 9.93 -22.33
N LEU A 308 3.63 8.81 -22.86
CA LEU A 308 4.00 8.64 -24.28
C LEU A 308 2.79 8.45 -25.22
N SER A 309 1.57 8.36 -24.68
CA SER A 309 0.40 8.17 -25.53
C SER A 309 0.11 9.41 -26.37
N PRO A 310 -0.44 9.29 -27.59
CA PRO A 310 -0.72 10.43 -28.46
C PRO A 310 -1.60 11.52 -27.85
N GLY A 311 -2.41 11.18 -26.85
CA GLY A 311 -3.30 12.12 -26.16
C GLY A 311 -2.64 12.97 -25.06
N ILE A 312 -1.47 12.55 -24.55
CA ILE A 312 -0.72 13.28 -23.51
C ILE A 312 0.58 13.84 -24.09
N ASN A 313 1.36 12.99 -24.76
CA ASN A 313 2.62 13.33 -25.42
C ASN A 313 3.60 14.12 -24.52
N ASP A 314 3.88 13.56 -23.34
CA ASP A 314 4.81 14.10 -22.36
C ASP A 314 6.04 13.18 -22.19
N PRO A 315 7.06 13.32 -23.07
CA PRO A 315 8.29 12.53 -22.98
C PRO A 315 9.07 12.82 -21.69
N THR A 316 8.95 14.01 -21.09
CA THR A 316 9.66 14.35 -19.85
C THR A 316 9.20 13.47 -18.69
N THR A 317 7.90 13.26 -18.54
CA THR A 317 7.36 12.31 -17.54
C THR A 317 7.84 10.88 -17.81
N ALA A 318 7.95 10.47 -19.07
CA ALA A 318 8.46 9.16 -19.43
C ALA A 318 9.94 8.98 -19.03
N LEU A 319 10.77 10.02 -19.17
CA LEU A 319 12.17 10.01 -18.71
C LEU A 319 12.28 9.80 -17.21
N TYR A 320 11.46 10.48 -16.39
CA TYR A 320 11.41 10.24 -14.95
C TYR A 320 11.02 8.79 -14.60
N CYS A 321 10.09 8.20 -15.37
CA CYS A 321 9.72 6.80 -15.20
C CYS A 321 10.90 5.87 -15.54
N ILE A 322 11.63 6.15 -16.60
CA ILE A 322 12.82 5.38 -17.02
C ILE A 322 13.89 5.42 -15.94
N ASP A 323 14.12 6.56 -15.30
CA ASP A 323 15.05 6.67 -14.17
C ASP A 323 14.63 5.82 -12.96
N ARG A 324 13.33 5.81 -12.62
CA ARG A 324 12.83 4.94 -11.53
C ARG A 324 12.87 3.46 -11.90
N LEU A 325 12.64 3.11 -13.16
CA LEU A 325 12.81 1.74 -13.66
C LEU A 325 14.27 1.30 -13.58
N ARG A 326 15.22 2.19 -13.92
CA ARG A 326 16.66 1.91 -13.74
C ARG A 326 16.96 1.56 -12.30
N GLU A 327 16.54 2.41 -11.36
CA GLU A 327 16.77 2.21 -9.93
C GLU A 327 16.24 0.84 -9.46
N ALA A 328 14.99 0.52 -9.79
CA ALA A 328 14.36 -0.74 -9.39
C ALA A 328 15.02 -1.96 -10.04
N LEU A 329 15.29 -1.92 -11.34
CA LEU A 329 15.80 -3.08 -12.09
C LEU A 329 17.28 -3.34 -11.84
N VAL A 330 18.11 -2.31 -11.64
CA VAL A 330 19.51 -2.49 -11.22
C VAL A 330 19.55 -3.11 -9.82
N ARG A 331 18.77 -2.58 -8.87
CA ARG A 331 18.67 -3.15 -7.52
C ARG A 331 18.24 -4.61 -7.54
N LEU A 332 17.29 -4.97 -8.40
CA LEU A 332 16.82 -6.34 -8.56
C LEU A 332 17.89 -7.25 -9.19
N ALA A 333 18.62 -6.75 -10.19
CA ALA A 333 19.69 -7.50 -10.86
C ALA A 333 20.86 -7.83 -9.91
N GLU A 334 21.13 -6.98 -8.93
CA GLU A 334 22.12 -7.23 -7.87
C GLU A 334 21.68 -8.29 -6.85
N ARG A 335 20.43 -8.75 -6.88
CA ARG A 335 19.93 -9.78 -5.96
C ARG A 335 20.12 -11.18 -6.53
N ARG A 336 20.39 -12.12 -5.64
CA ARG A 336 20.34 -13.55 -5.97
C ARG A 336 18.88 -13.98 -6.09
N THR A 337 18.56 -14.64 -7.21
CA THR A 337 17.25 -15.28 -7.38
C THR A 337 17.12 -16.40 -6.34
N PRO A 338 16.09 -16.39 -5.50
CA PRO A 338 15.89 -17.44 -4.51
C PRO A 338 15.73 -18.81 -5.18
N SER A 339 16.20 -19.87 -4.52
CA SER A 339 15.98 -21.25 -4.98
C SER A 339 14.48 -21.54 -5.16
N SER A 340 14.14 -22.40 -6.13
CA SER A 340 12.77 -22.90 -6.29
C SER A 340 12.36 -23.88 -5.17
N TYR A 341 13.34 -24.36 -4.40
CA TYR A 341 13.17 -25.41 -3.40
C TYR A 341 13.29 -24.84 -1.99
N ARG A 342 12.36 -25.18 -1.10
CA ARG A 342 12.43 -24.88 0.34
C ARG A 342 12.46 -26.17 1.14
N HIS A 343 13.38 -26.21 2.09
CA HIS A 343 13.61 -27.34 2.97
C HIS A 343 13.13 -27.03 4.39
N ASP A 344 12.79 -28.06 5.15
CA ASP A 344 12.58 -27.95 6.60
C ASP A 344 13.92 -27.90 7.36
N ASP A 345 13.85 -27.76 8.68
CA ASP A 345 15.03 -27.70 9.55
C ASP A 345 15.88 -29.00 9.53
N GLU A 346 15.31 -30.10 9.02
CA GLU A 346 15.97 -31.40 8.83
C GLU A 346 16.57 -31.55 7.42
N GLY A 347 16.46 -30.53 6.56
CA GLY A 347 16.98 -30.53 5.19
C GLY A 347 16.11 -31.27 4.18
N ARG A 348 14.87 -31.66 4.52
CA ARG A 348 13.96 -32.35 3.60
C ARG A 348 13.19 -31.36 2.74
N LEU A 349 13.00 -31.69 1.46
CA LEU A 349 12.24 -30.85 0.54
C LEU A 349 10.76 -30.80 0.95
N ARG A 350 10.22 -29.60 1.19
CA ARG A 350 8.83 -29.39 1.57
C ARG A 350 8.04 -28.55 0.59
N ILE A 351 8.66 -27.55 -0.02
CA ILE A 351 7.97 -26.66 -0.98
C ILE A 351 8.78 -26.54 -2.27
N VAL A 352 8.07 -26.67 -3.38
CA VAL A 352 8.54 -26.30 -4.72
C VAL A 352 7.74 -25.08 -5.17
N ALA A 353 8.39 -23.92 -5.31
CA ALA A 353 7.75 -22.69 -5.74
C ALA A 353 8.69 -21.95 -6.69
N GLU A 354 8.26 -21.73 -7.92
CA GLU A 354 9.11 -21.05 -8.90
C GLU A 354 9.26 -19.57 -8.56
N PRO A 355 10.50 -19.05 -8.48
CA PRO A 355 10.76 -17.65 -8.20
C PRO A 355 10.25 -16.77 -9.35
N VAL A 356 10.03 -15.49 -9.03
CA VAL A 356 9.75 -14.49 -10.06
C VAL A 356 11.01 -14.33 -10.93
N SER A 357 10.84 -14.51 -12.24
CA SER A 357 11.93 -14.32 -13.20
C SER A 357 12.20 -12.83 -13.36
N PHE A 358 13.45 -12.43 -13.06
CA PHE A 358 13.95 -11.08 -13.34
C PHE A 358 13.74 -10.70 -14.79
N GLU A 359 14.04 -11.63 -15.71
CA GLU A 359 13.88 -11.45 -17.14
C GLU A 359 12.44 -11.08 -17.54
N ALA A 360 11.44 -11.80 -17.00
CA ALA A 360 10.04 -11.53 -17.29
C ALA A 360 9.63 -10.11 -16.87
N VAL A 361 10.13 -9.63 -15.73
CA VAL A 361 9.85 -8.27 -15.22
C VAL A 361 10.59 -7.21 -16.04
N ALA A 362 11.89 -7.38 -16.25
CA ALA A 362 12.75 -6.39 -16.92
C ALA A 362 12.42 -6.26 -18.41
N VAL A 363 12.34 -7.38 -19.15
CA VAL A 363 12.01 -7.38 -20.58
C VAL A 363 10.60 -6.83 -20.78
N GLY A 364 9.64 -7.25 -19.95
CA GLY A 364 8.27 -6.75 -20.01
C GLY A 364 8.19 -5.23 -19.84
N ALA A 365 8.92 -4.67 -18.87
CA ALA A 365 8.96 -3.23 -18.62
C ALA A 365 9.57 -2.45 -19.79
N PHE A 366 10.76 -2.83 -20.23
CA PHE A 366 11.45 -2.11 -21.31
C PHE A 366 10.74 -2.23 -22.66
N ALA A 367 10.24 -3.42 -23.02
CA ALA A 367 9.52 -3.62 -24.27
C ALA A 367 8.23 -2.78 -24.31
N ALA A 368 7.54 -2.66 -23.17
CA ALA A 368 6.32 -1.88 -23.04
C ALA A 368 6.57 -0.37 -23.22
N VAL A 369 7.63 0.19 -22.63
CA VAL A 369 8.00 1.60 -22.82
C VAL A 369 8.49 1.84 -24.24
N ALA A 370 9.36 0.98 -24.76
CA ALA A 370 9.91 1.07 -26.12
C ALA A 370 8.82 1.00 -27.22
N HIS A 371 7.73 0.27 -26.98
CA HIS A 371 6.60 0.22 -27.90
C HIS A 371 5.88 1.57 -28.01
N TYR A 372 5.61 2.23 -26.87
CA TYR A 372 4.91 3.51 -26.84
C TYR A 372 5.80 4.70 -27.19
N ALA A 373 7.12 4.59 -26.99
CA ALA A 373 8.06 5.60 -27.46
C ALA A 373 7.97 5.82 -28.97
N GLY A 374 7.59 4.79 -29.74
CA GLY A 374 7.47 4.90 -31.20
C GLY A 374 8.78 5.36 -31.83
N SER A 375 8.78 6.57 -32.39
CA SER A 375 9.94 7.25 -32.99
C SER A 375 10.48 8.41 -32.13
N ASP A 376 10.04 8.56 -30.89
CA ASP A 376 10.56 9.58 -29.96
C ASP A 376 12.03 9.28 -29.65
N THR A 377 12.91 10.11 -30.22
CA THR A 377 14.36 9.87 -30.16
C THR A 377 14.90 10.09 -28.75
N ASP A 378 14.41 11.09 -28.01
CA ASP A 378 14.87 11.40 -26.66
C ASP A 378 14.62 10.22 -25.72
N VAL A 379 13.43 9.61 -25.81
CA VAL A 379 13.04 8.47 -24.97
C VAL A 379 13.82 7.21 -25.37
N LEU A 380 14.00 6.95 -26.66
CA LEU A 380 14.79 5.80 -27.14
C LEU A 380 16.28 5.93 -26.76
N GLU A 381 16.84 7.14 -26.83
CA GLU A 381 18.22 7.42 -26.40
C GLU A 381 18.39 7.26 -24.89
N ALA A 382 17.39 7.63 -24.09
CA ALA A 382 17.40 7.45 -22.65
C ALA A 382 17.25 5.97 -22.21
N LEU A 383 16.48 5.17 -22.93
CA LEU A 383 16.30 3.73 -22.64
C LEU A 383 17.60 2.94 -22.82
N ALA A 384 18.43 3.31 -23.79
CA ALA A 384 19.67 2.62 -24.13
C ALA A 384 20.65 2.46 -22.94
N PRO A 385 21.12 3.54 -22.28
CA PRO A 385 22.07 3.43 -21.16
C PRO A 385 21.46 2.73 -19.94
N VAL A 386 20.15 2.85 -19.74
CA VAL A 386 19.46 2.13 -18.65
C VAL A 386 19.49 0.63 -18.89
N LEU A 387 19.15 0.20 -20.11
CA LEU A 387 19.22 -1.21 -20.47
C LEU A 387 20.66 -1.74 -20.41
N ASP A 388 21.65 -0.94 -20.81
CA ASP A 388 23.07 -1.30 -20.71
C ASP A 388 23.50 -1.49 -19.23
N ALA A 389 23.03 -0.64 -18.32
CA ALA A 389 23.27 -0.79 -16.87
C ALA A 389 22.63 -2.06 -16.30
N VAL A 390 21.40 -2.37 -16.69
CA VAL A 390 20.69 -3.58 -16.25
C VAL A 390 21.34 -4.85 -16.83
N ILE A 391 21.79 -4.81 -18.08
CA ILE A 391 22.55 -5.89 -18.72
C ILE A 391 23.87 -6.15 -17.98
N ALA A 392 24.55 -5.09 -17.53
CA ALA A 392 25.83 -5.21 -16.82
C ALA A 392 25.67 -5.90 -15.46
N ALA A 393 24.53 -5.72 -14.79
CA ALA A 393 24.22 -6.35 -13.51
C ALA A 393 23.60 -7.75 -13.65
N ALA A 394 23.11 -8.15 -14.83
CA ALA A 394 22.45 -9.43 -15.06
C ALA A 394 23.42 -10.57 -15.45
N GLU A 395 23.08 -11.80 -15.07
CA GLU A 395 23.87 -13.01 -15.35
C GLU A 395 23.09 -14.04 -16.20
N GLY A 396 23.81 -14.98 -16.82
CA GLY A 396 23.24 -16.16 -17.46
C GLY A 396 22.22 -15.90 -18.58
N LYS A 397 21.10 -16.64 -18.55
CA LYS A 397 20.03 -16.58 -19.57
C LYS A 397 19.31 -15.23 -19.61
N ASP A 398 19.22 -14.56 -18.46
CA ASP A 398 18.53 -13.28 -18.31
C ASP A 398 19.25 -12.18 -19.11
N ARG A 399 20.58 -12.18 -19.05
CA ARG A 399 21.43 -11.27 -19.83
C ARG A 399 21.22 -11.42 -21.34
N ALA A 400 21.07 -12.65 -21.84
CA ALA A 400 20.95 -12.90 -23.29
C ALA A 400 19.67 -12.28 -23.89
N ARG A 401 18.53 -12.35 -23.19
CA ARG A 401 17.26 -11.76 -23.66
C ARG A 401 17.30 -10.23 -23.63
N LEU A 402 17.89 -9.64 -22.58
CA LEU A 402 18.06 -8.20 -22.48
C LEU A 402 18.97 -7.64 -23.60
N VAL A 403 20.04 -8.36 -23.95
CA VAL A 403 20.89 -8.01 -25.11
C VAL A 403 20.11 -8.06 -26.43
N GLY A 404 19.22 -9.04 -26.58
CA GLY A 404 18.31 -9.11 -27.73
C GLY A 404 17.40 -7.88 -27.84
N LEU A 405 16.79 -7.47 -26.73
CA LEU A 405 15.98 -6.25 -26.66
C LEU A 405 16.80 -4.98 -26.98
N ARG A 406 18.03 -4.90 -26.46
CA ARG A 406 18.95 -3.79 -26.72
C ARG A 406 19.30 -3.64 -28.19
N ARG A 407 19.43 -4.75 -28.92
CA ARG A 407 19.64 -4.76 -30.37
C ARG A 407 18.43 -4.21 -31.11
N SER A 408 17.23 -4.69 -30.78
CA SER A 408 15.98 -4.19 -31.38
C SER A 408 15.78 -2.68 -31.14
N LEU A 409 16.10 -2.19 -29.94
CA LEU A 409 16.08 -0.76 -29.64
C LEU A 409 17.06 0.05 -30.51
N ARG A 410 18.25 -0.50 -30.77
CA ARG A 410 19.25 0.17 -31.62
C ARG A 410 18.78 0.30 -33.08
N GLU A 411 18.14 -0.73 -33.60
CA GLU A 411 17.55 -0.73 -34.96
C GLU A 411 16.45 0.33 -35.08
N ARG A 412 15.57 0.44 -34.08
CA ARG A 412 14.55 1.50 -34.05
C ARG A 412 15.15 2.91 -33.98
N LEU A 413 16.21 3.07 -33.20
CA LEU A 413 16.91 4.36 -33.10
C LEU A 413 17.56 4.75 -34.43
N SER A 414 18.10 3.79 -35.20
CA SER A 414 18.63 4.09 -36.53
C SER A 414 17.54 4.44 -37.53
N ASP A 415 16.34 3.85 -37.40
CA ASP A 415 15.22 4.14 -38.31
C ASP A 415 14.52 5.49 -37.99
N ALA A 416 14.64 5.98 -36.75
CA ALA A 416 14.04 7.23 -36.31
C ALA A 416 14.88 8.49 -36.63
N ARG A 417 16.18 8.30 -36.94
CA ARG A 417 17.12 9.34 -37.35
C ARG A 417 17.14 9.49 -38.86
#